data_AF-A0A7W1BLL1-F1
#
_entry.id   AF-A0A7W1BLL1-F1
#
_cell.length_a   1.000
_cell.length_b   1.000
_cell.length_c   1.000
_cell.angle_alpha   90.00
_cell.angle_beta   90.00
_cell.angle_gamma   90.00
#
_symmetry.space_group_name_H-M   'P 1'
#
loop_
_entity.id
_entity.type
_entity.pdbx_description
1 polymer ?
#
loop_
_entity_poly.entity_id
_entity_poly.type
_entity_poly.pdbx_seq_one_letter_code
_entity_poly.pdbx_strand_id
1 'polypeptide(L)'
;MKHIIYLTALTVALLICQGQQSAVLGAESATEQEVRQALEKYRTALVNRDAPTLEQIWTDDYTFTNGGGRQFRKLSAWPTSNPAQLRSILSTWTRTSRCGFMKTLR
;
A
#
# COMPACT_ATOMS: atom_id res chain seq x y z
N MET A 1 33.54 22.06 42.63
CA MET A 1 32.09 21.73 42.60
C MET A 1 31.36 22.32 41.40
N LYS A 2 31.56 23.59 41.00
CA LYS A 2 30.90 24.22 39.85
C LYS A 2 31.13 23.51 38.50
N HIS A 3 32.34 23.02 38.22
CA HIS A 3 32.66 22.33 36.97
C HIS A 3 31.95 20.97 36.79
N ILE A 4 31.63 20.29 37.90
CA ILE A 4 30.91 19.00 37.86
C ILE A 4 29.47 19.23 37.40
N ILE A 5 28.84 20.34 37.83
CA ILE A 5 27.47 20.71 37.47
C ILE A 5 27.36 21.02 35.97
N TYR A 6 28.37 21.69 35.39
CA TYR A 6 28.39 21.98 33.95
C TYR A 6 28.57 20.72 33.10
N LEU A 7 29.42 19.79 33.56
CA LEU A 7 29.63 18.51 32.87
C LEU A 7 28.36 17.65 32.87
N THR A 8 27.62 17.61 33.98
CA THR A 8 26.34 16.88 34.04
C THR A 8 25.24 17.54 33.23
N ALA A 9 25.20 18.88 33.17
CA ALA A 9 24.23 19.59 32.34
C ALA A 9 24.49 19.38 30.84
N LEU A 10 25.77 19.35 30.42
CA LEU A 10 26.16 19.15 29.04
C LEU A 10 25.85 17.73 28.53
N THR A 11 26.08 16.71 29.37
CA THR A 11 25.76 15.32 29.00
C THR A 11 24.27 15.07 28.87
N VAL A 12 23.46 15.67 29.76
CA VAL A 12 22.00 15.61 29.68
C VAL A 12 21.47 16.33 28.43
N ALA A 13 22.02 17.50 28.08
CA ALA A 13 21.65 18.20 26.86
C ALA A 13 21.97 17.40 25.58
N LEU A 14 23.13 16.73 25.54
CA LEU A 14 23.54 15.87 24.42
C LEU A 14 22.67 14.61 24.27
N LEU A 15 22.14 14.07 25.37
CA LEU A 15 21.20 12.94 25.34
C LEU A 15 19.82 13.33 24.80
N ILE A 16 19.35 14.54 25.12
CA ILE A 16 18.04 15.04 24.66
C ILE A 16 18.07 15.34 23.14
N CYS A 17 19.19 15.86 22.62
CA CYS A 17 19.32 16.15 21.19
C CYS A 17 19.34 14.90 20.30
N GLN A 18 19.82 13.75 20.79
CA GLN A 18 19.87 12.50 20.00
C GLN A 18 18.50 11.82 19.86
N GLY A 19 17.54 12.10 20.75
CA GLY A 19 16.20 11.52 20.68
C GLY A 19 15.28 12.11 19.61
N GLN A 20 15.59 13.31 19.10
CA GLN A 20 14.69 14.04 18.19
C GLN A 20 14.95 13.77 16.70
N GLN A 21 16.09 13.18 16.34
CA GLN A 21 16.49 13.03 14.94
C GLN A 21 15.93 11.75 14.28
N SER A 22 15.49 10.78 15.07
CA SER A 22 14.97 9.49 14.57
C SER A 22 13.50 9.52 14.15
N ALA A 23 12.73 10.55 14.52
CA ALA A 23 11.29 10.59 14.27
C ALA A 23 10.94 10.92 12.80
N VAL A 24 11.78 11.68 12.10
CA VAL A 24 11.50 12.15 10.73
C VAL A 24 11.80 11.06 9.68
N LEU A 25 12.84 10.26 9.87
CA LEU A 25 13.20 9.15 8.97
C LEU A 25 12.33 7.88 9.18
N GLY A 26 11.82 7.69 10.40
CA GLY A 26 10.91 6.58 10.73
C GLY A 26 9.50 6.73 10.14
N ALA A 27 9.03 7.96 9.95
CA ALA A 27 7.69 8.22 9.41
C ALA A 27 7.60 7.89 7.91
N GLU A 28 8.59 8.28 7.11
CA GLU A 28 8.63 8.00 5.67
C GLU A 28 8.70 6.49 5.41
N SER A 29 9.57 5.78 6.14
CA SER A 29 9.68 4.32 6.06
C SER A 29 8.42 3.59 6.54
N ALA A 30 7.72 4.09 7.55
CA ALA A 30 6.43 3.55 7.98
C ALA A 30 5.37 3.69 6.87
N THR A 31 5.26 4.86 6.23
CA THR A 31 4.31 5.06 5.13
C THR A 31 4.62 4.18 3.90
N GLU A 32 5.90 4.02 3.55
CA GLU A 32 6.30 3.12 2.46
C GLU A 32 5.93 1.67 2.77
N GLN A 33 6.15 1.24 4.01
CA GLN A 33 5.82 -0.11 4.46
C GLN A 33 4.31 -0.36 4.44
N GLU A 34 3.49 0.62 4.83
CA GLU A 34 2.03 0.55 4.74
C GLU A 34 1.56 0.43 3.28
N VAL A 35 2.11 1.22 2.37
CA VAL A 35 1.79 1.13 0.94
C VAL A 35 2.17 -0.23 0.38
N ARG A 36 3.35 -0.75 0.74
CA ARG A 36 3.81 -2.08 0.33
C ARG A 36 2.88 -3.18 0.84
N GLN A 37 2.46 -3.11 2.10
CA GLN A 37 1.51 -4.06 2.67
C GLN A 37 0.13 -3.99 2.00
N ALA A 38 -0.37 -2.78 1.74
CA ALA A 38 -1.64 -2.58 1.02
C ALA A 38 -1.58 -3.16 -0.41
N LEU A 39 -0.45 -2.98 -1.09
CA LEU A 39 -0.22 -3.52 -2.43
C LEU A 39 -0.17 -5.06 -2.42
N GLU A 40 0.50 -5.67 -1.44
CA GLU A 40 0.54 -7.13 -1.32
C GLU A 40 -0.82 -7.74 -0.97
N LYS A 41 -1.59 -7.07 -0.09
CA LYS A 41 -2.97 -7.45 0.20
C LYS A 41 -3.83 -7.42 -1.06
N TYR A 42 -3.70 -6.36 -1.86
CA TYR A 42 -4.38 -6.24 -3.14
C TYR A 42 -3.98 -7.34 -4.15
N ARG A 43 -2.67 -7.60 -4.30
CA ARG A 43 -2.16 -8.68 -5.16
C ARG A 43 -2.73 -10.04 -4.76
N THR A 44 -2.69 -10.33 -3.47
CA THR A 44 -3.20 -11.59 -2.91
C THR A 44 -4.70 -11.74 -3.16
N ALA A 45 -5.47 -10.67 -2.93
CA ALA A 45 -6.91 -10.66 -3.16
C ALA A 45 -7.26 -10.91 -4.65
N LEU A 46 -6.50 -10.34 -5.58
CA LEU A 46 -6.66 -10.60 -7.01
C LEU A 46 -6.34 -12.05 -7.38
N VAL A 47 -5.22 -12.59 -6.90
CA VAL A 47 -4.79 -13.98 -7.21
C VAL A 47 -5.80 -14.99 -6.67
N ASN A 48 -6.24 -14.79 -5.43
CA ASN A 48 -7.20 -15.67 -4.75
C ASN A 48 -8.65 -15.44 -5.17
N ARG A 49 -8.91 -14.43 -6.02
CA ARG A 49 -10.27 -14.02 -6.44
C ARG A 49 -11.17 -13.69 -5.24
N ASP A 50 -10.57 -13.10 -4.21
CA ASP A 50 -11.23 -12.73 -2.96
C ASP A 50 -12.10 -11.49 -3.17
N ALA A 51 -13.33 -11.72 -3.64
CA ALA A 51 -14.30 -10.69 -3.95
C ALA A 51 -14.60 -9.75 -2.75
N PRO A 52 -14.87 -10.25 -1.53
CA PRO A 52 -15.07 -9.41 -0.35
C PRO A 52 -13.90 -8.47 -0.06
N THR A 53 -12.66 -8.98 -0.13
CA THR A 53 -11.48 -8.13 0.10
C THR A 53 -11.31 -7.09 -1.01
N LEU A 54 -11.56 -7.44 -2.27
CA LEU A 54 -11.52 -6.51 -3.39
C LEU A 54 -12.60 -5.41 -3.28
N GLU A 55 -13.78 -5.74 -2.74
CA GLU A 55 -14.86 -4.79 -2.49
C GLU A 55 -14.47 -3.70 -1.49
N GLN A 56 -13.69 -4.08 -0.46
CA GLN A 56 -13.17 -3.17 0.56
C GLN A 56 -12.00 -2.32 0.05
N ILE A 57 -11.15 -2.87 -0.83
CA ILE A 57 -9.98 -2.18 -1.36
C ILE A 57 -10.38 -1.16 -2.44
N TRP A 58 -11.36 -1.49 -3.28
CA TRP A 58 -11.80 -0.59 -4.35
C TRP A 58 -12.76 0.47 -3.85
N THR A 59 -12.53 1.72 -4.25
CA THR A 59 -13.47 2.82 -4.05
C THR A 59 -14.70 2.66 -4.96
N ASP A 60 -15.83 3.25 -4.59
CA ASP A 60 -17.09 3.13 -5.35
C ASP A 60 -17.04 3.74 -6.76
N ASP A 61 -16.06 4.60 -7.02
CA ASP A 61 -15.77 5.18 -8.33
C ASP A 61 -14.63 4.47 -9.08
N TYR A 62 -14.11 3.37 -8.54
CA TYR A 62 -13.02 2.62 -9.16
C TYR A 62 -13.35 2.23 -10.60
N THR A 63 -12.44 2.53 -11.51
CA THR A 63 -12.56 2.20 -12.94
C THR A 63 -11.34 1.40 -13.40
N PHE A 64 -11.58 0.22 -13.95
CA PHE A 64 -10.56 -0.64 -14.55
C PHE A 64 -10.68 -0.60 -16.07
N THR A 65 -9.57 -0.32 -16.75
CA THR A 65 -9.50 -0.38 -18.22
C THR A 65 -8.61 -1.54 -18.62
N ASN A 66 -9.12 -2.44 -19.47
CA ASN A 66 -8.30 -3.54 -20.00
C ASN A 66 -7.39 -3.08 -21.15
N GLY A 67 -6.44 -3.94 -21.55
CA GLY A 67 -5.53 -3.65 -22.67
C GLY A 67 -6.20 -3.47 -24.04
N GLY A 68 -7.49 -3.75 -24.16
CA GLY A 68 -8.30 -3.48 -25.36
C GLY A 68 -9.15 -2.20 -25.25
N GLY A 69 -8.93 -1.37 -24.23
CA GLY A 69 -9.65 -0.10 -24.04
C GLY A 69 -11.07 -0.25 -23.47
N ARG A 70 -11.50 -1.45 -23.07
CA ARG A 70 -12.80 -1.63 -22.40
C ARG A 70 -12.69 -1.23 -20.93
N GLN A 71 -13.62 -0.39 -20.49
CA GLN A 71 -13.69 0.13 -19.13
C GLN A 71 -14.76 -0.61 -18.30
N PHE A 72 -14.45 -0.84 -17.03
CA PHE A 72 -15.31 -1.48 -16.04
C PHE A 72 -15.33 -0.57 -14.81
N ARG A 73 -16.51 -0.14 -14.35
CA ARG A 73 -16.67 0.72 -13.18
C ARG A 73 -17.23 -0.10 -12.02
N LYS A 74 -16.72 0.11 -10.80
CA LYS A 74 -17.33 -0.42 -9.58
C LYS A 74 -18.73 0.18 -9.43
N LEU A 75 -19.70 -0.67 -9.08
CA LEU A 75 -21.01 -0.25 -8.62
C LEU A 75 -21.14 -0.61 -7.14
N SER A 76 -22.06 0.00 -6.41
CA SER A 76 -22.20 -0.12 -4.95
C SER A 76 -22.38 -1.53 -4.38
N ALA A 77 -22.60 -2.55 -5.21
CA ALA A 77 -22.73 -3.96 -4.81
C ALA A 77 -21.71 -4.89 -5.51
N TRP A 78 -20.64 -4.32 -6.06
CA TRP A 78 -19.60 -5.00 -6.82
C TRP A 78 -18.43 -5.41 -5.92
N PRO A 79 -17.94 -6.66 -5.96
CA PRO A 79 -18.09 -7.65 -7.03
C PRO A 79 -19.13 -8.76 -6.78
N THR A 80 -19.81 -8.73 -5.63
CA THR A 80 -20.77 -9.77 -5.22
C THR A 80 -21.98 -9.86 -6.17
N SER A 81 -22.43 -8.74 -6.74
CA SER A 81 -23.61 -8.68 -7.61
C SER A 81 -23.36 -9.02 -9.09
N ASN A 82 -22.11 -9.15 -9.57
CA ASN A 82 -21.83 -9.44 -10.98
C ASN A 82 -20.50 -10.21 -11.18
N PRO A 83 -20.51 -11.53 -10.94
CA PRO A 83 -19.30 -12.37 -11.01
C PRO A 83 -18.72 -12.53 -12.42
N ALA A 84 -19.48 -12.25 -13.48
CA ALA A 84 -19.03 -12.40 -14.86
C ALA A 84 -18.00 -11.33 -15.25
N GLN A 85 -18.27 -10.08 -14.91
CA GLN A 85 -17.31 -9.00 -15.12
C GLN A 85 -16.08 -9.17 -14.21
N LEU A 86 -16.20 -9.71 -12.97
CA LEU A 86 -15.06 -9.95 -12.08
C LEU A 86 -14.15 -10.99 -12.71
N ARG A 87 -14.73 -12.07 -13.26
CA ARG A 87 -13.97 -13.04 -14.08
C ARG A 87 -13.30 -12.39 -15.29
N SER A 88 -13.93 -11.41 -15.95
CA SER A 88 -13.32 -10.68 -17.07
C SER A 88 -12.11 -9.84 -16.64
N ILE A 89 -12.22 -9.12 -15.52
CA ILE A 89 -11.11 -8.35 -14.95
C ILE A 89 -9.96 -9.28 -14.54
N LEU A 90 -10.26 -10.33 -13.76
CA LEU A 90 -9.26 -11.29 -13.29
C LEU A 90 -8.59 -12.07 -14.44
N SER A 91 -9.33 -12.44 -15.48
CA SER A 91 -8.76 -13.11 -16.66
C SER A 91 -7.91 -12.18 -17.52
N THR A 92 -8.28 -10.90 -17.63
CA THR A 92 -7.43 -9.87 -18.25
C THR A 92 -6.15 -9.73 -17.46
N TRP A 93 -6.26 -9.62 -16.14
CA TRP A 93 -5.11 -9.41 -15.25
C TRP A 93 -4.13 -10.58 -15.29
N THR A 94 -4.61 -11.82 -15.16
CA THR A 94 -3.76 -13.02 -15.28
C THR A 94 -3.09 -13.18 -16.65
N ARG A 95 -3.65 -12.56 -17.70
CA ARG A 95 -3.03 -12.48 -19.03
C ARG A 95 -1.94 -11.41 -19.07
N THR A 96 -2.20 -10.21 -18.59
CA THR A 96 -1.24 -9.09 -18.58
C THR A 96 -0.09 -9.29 -17.60
N SER A 97 -0.33 -9.89 -16.42
CA SER A 97 0.72 -10.18 -15.43
C SER A 97 1.70 -11.24 -15.93
N ARG A 98 1.22 -12.20 -16.74
CA ARG A 98 2.09 -13.15 -17.46
C ARG A 98 2.93 -12.49 -18.56
N CYS A 99 2.44 -11.39 -19.15
CA CYS A 99 3.14 -10.63 -20.18
C CYS A 99 4.16 -9.60 -19.63
N GLY A 100 4.40 -9.54 -18.32
CA GLY A 100 5.54 -8.79 -17.76
C GLY A 100 5.25 -7.37 -17.27
N PHE A 101 4.02 -6.86 -17.36
CA PHE A 101 3.66 -5.52 -16.88
C PHE A 101 3.85 -5.33 -15.35
N MET A 102 3.96 -6.43 -14.59
CA MET A 102 4.21 -6.40 -13.15
C MET A 102 5.67 -6.58 -12.72
N LYS A 103 6.60 -6.84 -13.64
CA LYS A 103 8.02 -6.92 -13.28
C LYS A 103 8.59 -5.56 -12.84
N THR A 104 7.88 -4.46 -13.13
CA THR A 104 8.31 -3.08 -12.91
C THR A 104 7.99 -2.52 -11.51
N LEU A 105 7.37 -3.32 -10.63
CA LEU A 105 7.08 -2.95 -9.24
C LEU A 105 7.94 -3.77 -8.26
N ARG A 106 9.21 -3.98 -8.61
CA ARG A 106 10.23 -4.61 -7.77
C ARG A 106 11.32 -3.58 -7.48
#